data_AF-A0ABD3RCS1-F1
#
_entry.id   AF-A0ABD3RCS1-F1
#
_cell.length_a   1.000
_cell.length_b   1.000
_cell.length_c   1.000
_cell.angle_alpha   90.00
_cell.angle_beta   90.00
_cell.angle_gamma   90.00
#
_symmetry.space_group_name_H-M   'P 1'
#
loop_
_entity.id
_entity.type
_entity.pdbx_description
1 polymer ?
#
loop_
_entity_poly.entity_id
_entity_poly.type
_entity_poly.pdbx_seq_one_letter_code
_entity_poly.pdbx_strand_id
1 'polypeptide(L)'
;MGAVHGVYLKYVGLSAISFAGYHMIVGNIGPLDPLPSGLSLLTGGSEGHRILATSSSEAGSSAWNIMPLLRLGTATVLSYSTLLNGTIAVLFKLRKGMSLIGKDLKEGTIPWWSYLLFFPFHIPTIAYTAVHTKYGRMKPYIKAAESSDDSITKQKVSKVPVPVASQVQPGWWIGGCYAYQLNMQWAAVIDLTVEFPEKCRASTQRYLCLPTWDGVPASPEQLEKAAVFCMDAIENWKQLQERGEVKGEPQILIHCAHGRGRSTTVACAAMVKMGMFSNWEEALKVGIRPRRPVCKLNTMMRKNLTEWQRKYV
;
A
#
# COMPACT_ATOMS: atom_id res chain seq x y z
N MET A 1 18.03 -3.86 2.91
CA MET A 1 17.45 -4.19 1.58
C MET A 1 16.04 -4.79 1.59
N GLY A 2 15.34 -4.93 2.74
CA GLY A 2 14.09 -5.71 2.82
C GLY A 2 12.78 -5.09 2.30
N ALA A 3 12.66 -3.76 2.20
CA ALA A 3 11.39 -3.13 1.80
C ALA A 3 11.14 -3.15 0.28
N VAL A 4 12.20 -3.06 -0.54
CA VAL A 4 12.09 -3.07 -2.01
C VAL A 4 11.73 -4.47 -2.52
N HIS A 5 12.21 -5.51 -1.84
CA HIS A 5 11.91 -6.90 -2.18
C HIS A 5 10.43 -7.24 -1.99
N GLY A 6 9.79 -6.73 -0.93
CA GLY A 6 8.37 -7.01 -0.68
C GLY A 6 7.44 -6.44 -1.76
N VAL A 7 7.80 -5.31 -2.37
CA VAL A 7 6.98 -4.65 -3.39
C VAL A 7 7.19 -5.29 -4.77
N TYR A 8 8.44 -5.59 -5.12
CA TYR A 8 8.75 -6.35 -6.33
C TYR A 8 8.12 -7.75 -6.30
N LEU A 9 8.21 -8.44 -5.14
CA LEU A 9 7.60 -9.76 -4.96
C LEU A 9 6.07 -9.71 -5.08
N LYS A 10 5.42 -8.63 -4.64
CA LYS A 10 3.97 -8.45 -4.85
C LYS A 10 3.65 -8.38 -6.33
N TYR A 11 4.20 -7.42 -7.07
CA TYR A 11 3.74 -7.16 -8.43
C TYR A 11 4.33 -8.13 -9.46
N VAL A 12 5.64 -8.33 -9.42
CA VAL A 12 6.32 -9.24 -10.35
C VAL A 12 5.97 -10.70 -10.01
N GLY A 13 5.90 -11.04 -8.72
CA GLY A 13 5.49 -12.38 -8.30
C GLY A 13 4.05 -12.70 -8.71
N LEU A 14 3.09 -11.78 -8.52
CA LEU A 14 1.72 -11.98 -8.99
C LEU A 14 1.62 -12.10 -10.51
N SER A 15 2.35 -11.28 -11.27
CA SER A 15 2.41 -11.42 -12.74
C SER A 15 2.98 -12.78 -13.15
N ALA A 16 4.06 -13.22 -12.51
CA ALA A 16 4.70 -14.51 -12.82
C ALA A 16 3.80 -15.70 -12.49
N ILE A 17 3.14 -15.68 -11.33
CA ILE A 17 2.16 -16.71 -10.94
C ILE A 17 0.97 -16.72 -11.90
N SER A 18 0.44 -15.54 -12.24
CA SER A 18 -0.67 -15.43 -13.20
C SER A 18 -0.27 -15.96 -14.58
N PHE A 19 0.96 -15.67 -15.02
CA PHE A 19 1.48 -16.14 -16.30
C PHE A 19 1.68 -17.66 -16.33
N ALA A 20 2.27 -18.22 -15.28
CA ALA A 20 2.43 -19.67 -15.15
C ALA A 20 1.05 -20.38 -15.12
N GLY A 21 0.11 -19.86 -14.34
CA GLY A 21 -1.26 -20.37 -14.29
C GLY A 21 -1.97 -20.28 -15.63
N TYR A 22 -1.79 -19.19 -16.38
CA TYR A 22 -2.31 -19.05 -17.74
C TYR A 22 -1.78 -20.16 -18.65
N HIS A 23 -0.47 -20.37 -18.69
CA HIS A 23 0.14 -21.42 -19.52
C HIS A 23 -0.32 -22.83 -19.12
N MET A 24 -0.55 -23.09 -17.83
CA MET A 24 -1.12 -24.35 -17.38
C MET A 24 -2.56 -24.53 -17.87
N ILE A 25 -3.41 -23.53 -17.72
CA ILE A 25 -4.83 -23.62 -18.09
C ILE A 25 -5.03 -23.72 -19.60
N VAL A 26 -4.17 -23.06 -20.39
CA VAL A 26 -4.20 -23.14 -21.85
C VAL A 26 -3.66 -24.48 -22.36
N GLY A 27 -2.96 -25.26 -21.53
CA GLY A 27 -2.37 -26.55 -21.92
C GLY A 27 -1.01 -26.40 -22.62
N ASN A 28 -0.34 -25.25 -22.47
CA ASN A 28 1.02 -25.05 -22.96
C ASN A 28 2.07 -25.72 -22.06
N ILE A 29 1.75 -25.92 -20.77
CA ILE A 29 2.60 -26.55 -19.76
C ILE A 29 1.73 -27.44 -18.86
N GLY A 30 2.14 -28.67 -18.60
CA GLY A 30 1.44 -29.58 -17.67
C GLY A 30 0.53 -30.61 -18.36
N PRO A 31 -0.32 -31.32 -17.61
CA PRO A 31 -1.06 -32.49 -18.09
C PRO A 31 -2.36 -32.15 -18.83
N LEU A 32 -2.73 -30.86 -18.92
CA LEU A 32 -3.96 -30.45 -19.58
C LEU A 32 -3.75 -30.37 -21.09
N ASP A 33 -4.69 -30.94 -21.85
CA ASP A 33 -4.68 -30.80 -23.30
C ASP A 33 -4.76 -29.32 -23.71
N PRO A 34 -4.08 -28.93 -24.81
CA PRO A 34 -4.16 -27.59 -25.37
C PRO A 34 -5.60 -27.17 -25.61
N LEU A 35 -5.95 -25.92 -25.26
CA LEU A 35 -7.23 -25.35 -25.65
C LEU A 35 -7.32 -25.34 -27.20
N PRO A 36 -8.47 -25.75 -27.78
CA PRO A 36 -8.61 -25.78 -29.22
C PRO A 36 -8.31 -24.41 -29.82
N SER A 37 -7.35 -24.37 -30.74
CA SER A 37 -6.84 -23.16 -31.39
C SER A 37 -7.90 -22.41 -32.23
N GLY A 38 -9.12 -22.97 -32.34
CA GLY A 38 -10.24 -22.46 -33.12
C GLY A 38 -10.98 -21.26 -32.53
N LEU A 39 -10.63 -20.78 -31.33
CA LEU A 39 -11.16 -19.51 -30.80
C LEU A 39 -10.38 -18.29 -31.34
N SER A 40 -10.06 -18.33 -32.64
CA SER A 40 -9.58 -17.25 -33.47
C SER A 40 -10.70 -16.24 -33.74
N LEU A 41 -11.29 -15.66 -32.69
CA LEU A 41 -12.39 -14.70 -32.81
C LEU A 41 -11.90 -13.31 -33.30
N LEU A 42 -10.58 -13.08 -33.37
CA LEU A 42 -9.96 -11.79 -33.72
C LEU A 42 -9.04 -11.84 -34.96
N THR A 43 -8.72 -13.02 -35.47
CA THR A 43 -7.99 -13.17 -36.75
C THR A 43 -8.96 -13.80 -37.73
N GLY A 44 -9.47 -12.99 -38.68
CA GLY A 44 -10.53 -13.31 -39.63
C GLY A 44 -10.20 -14.43 -40.63
N GLY A 45 -10.00 -15.64 -40.12
CA GLY A 45 -9.95 -16.87 -40.89
C GLY A 45 -11.36 -17.40 -41.13
N SER A 46 -11.66 -17.65 -42.41
CA SER A 46 -12.97 -17.98 -42.99
C SER A 46 -13.65 -19.29 -42.51
N GLU A 47 -13.24 -19.90 -41.39
CA GLU A 47 -13.77 -21.18 -40.90
C GLU A 47 -14.41 -21.06 -39.50
N GLY A 48 -15.03 -19.92 -39.20
CA GLY A 48 -15.54 -19.54 -37.88
C GLY A 48 -17.05 -19.79 -37.63
N HIS A 49 -17.62 -20.92 -38.04
CA HIS A 49 -19.07 -21.17 -37.89
C HIS A 49 -19.44 -22.48 -37.17
N ARG A 50 -18.75 -22.87 -36.10
CA ARG A 50 -19.14 -24.08 -35.33
C ARG A 50 -19.14 -24.02 -33.80
N ILE A 51 -19.03 -22.85 -33.17
CA ILE A 51 -19.09 -22.77 -31.70
C ILE A 51 -20.43 -22.20 -31.17
N LEU A 52 -21.30 -21.69 -32.05
CA LEU A 52 -22.64 -21.17 -31.68
C LEU A 52 -23.81 -21.82 -32.41
N ALA A 53 -23.59 -22.92 -33.14
CA ALA A 53 -24.68 -23.69 -33.73
C ALA A 53 -25.26 -24.64 -32.67
N THR A 54 -26.30 -24.18 -31.99
CA THR A 54 -27.21 -25.02 -31.20
C THR A 54 -28.01 -25.91 -32.16
N SER A 55 -27.44 -27.00 -32.66
CA SER A 55 -28.23 -28.07 -33.27
C SER A 55 -28.53 -29.12 -32.20
N SER A 56 -29.78 -29.09 -31.77
CA SER A 56 -30.51 -30.12 -31.04
C SER A 56 -30.20 -31.55 -31.52
N SER A 57 -29.59 -32.36 -30.66
CA SER A 57 -29.94 -33.78 -30.44
C SER A 57 -28.84 -34.46 -29.62
N GLU A 58 -29.00 -34.50 -28.29
CA GLU A 58 -28.80 -35.67 -27.42
C GLU A 58 -28.83 -35.21 -25.96
N ALA A 59 -29.95 -35.51 -25.30
CA ALA A 59 -30.19 -35.23 -23.90
C ALA A 59 -29.38 -36.22 -23.05
N GLY A 60 -28.11 -35.92 -22.79
CA GLY A 60 -27.30 -36.81 -21.96
C GLY A 60 -25.86 -36.43 -21.72
N SER A 61 -25.50 -35.14 -21.55
CA SER A 61 -24.13 -34.76 -21.09
C SER A 61 -23.92 -33.23 -20.95
N SER A 62 -24.85 -32.49 -20.34
CA SER A 62 -24.72 -31.03 -20.14
C SER A 62 -23.51 -30.59 -19.29
N ALA A 63 -22.88 -31.50 -18.54
CA ALA A 63 -21.71 -31.21 -17.72
C ALA A 63 -20.40 -30.99 -18.51
N TRP A 64 -20.29 -31.52 -19.74
CA TRP A 64 -19.03 -31.51 -20.50
C TRP A 64 -18.75 -30.21 -21.26
N ASN A 65 -19.78 -29.40 -21.55
CA ASN A 65 -19.63 -28.12 -22.27
C ASN A 65 -19.23 -26.93 -21.36
N ILE A 66 -19.32 -27.07 -20.03
CA ILE A 66 -19.02 -26.00 -19.09
C ILE A 66 -17.51 -25.87 -18.86
N MET A 67 -16.77 -26.98 -18.88
CA MET A 67 -15.34 -27.01 -18.57
C MET A 67 -14.48 -26.18 -19.53
N PRO A 68 -14.66 -26.24 -20.87
CA PRO A 68 -13.92 -25.38 -21.79
C PRO A 68 -14.19 -23.88 -21.56
N LEU A 69 -15.44 -23.51 -21.26
CA LEU A 69 -15.82 -22.13 -20.97
C LEU A 69 -15.19 -21.62 -19.66
N LEU A 70 -15.19 -22.44 -18.61
CA LEU A 70 -14.52 -22.11 -17.35
C LEU A 70 -13.01 -21.97 -17.52
N ARG A 71 -12.38 -22.86 -18.32
CA ARG A 71 -10.95 -22.76 -18.65
C ARG A 71 -10.65 -21.48 -19.43
N LEU A 72 -11.45 -21.16 -20.44
CA LEU A 72 -11.30 -19.93 -21.23
C LEU A 72 -11.48 -18.67 -20.37
N GLY A 73 -12.50 -18.63 -19.53
CA GLY A 73 -12.74 -17.53 -18.60
C GLY A 73 -11.57 -17.35 -17.63
N THR A 74 -11.07 -18.44 -17.05
CA THR A 74 -9.93 -18.39 -16.13
C THR A 74 -8.65 -17.96 -16.84
N ALA A 75 -8.38 -18.49 -18.04
CA ALA A 75 -7.22 -18.07 -18.85
C ALA A 75 -7.29 -16.57 -19.17
N THR A 76 -8.46 -16.04 -19.51
CA THR A 76 -8.67 -14.61 -19.79
C THR A 76 -8.35 -13.76 -18.57
N VAL A 77 -8.86 -14.16 -17.39
CA VAL A 77 -8.59 -13.47 -16.12
C VAL A 77 -7.10 -13.49 -15.76
N LEU A 78 -6.42 -14.63 -15.93
CA LEU A 78 -5.00 -14.75 -15.63
C LEU A 78 -4.13 -13.95 -16.60
N SER A 79 -4.45 -13.98 -17.90
CA SER A 79 -3.77 -13.14 -18.90
C SER A 79 -3.92 -11.66 -18.60
N TYR A 80 -5.15 -11.22 -18.29
CA TYR A 80 -5.43 -9.86 -17.85
C TYR A 80 -4.63 -9.48 -16.61
N SER A 81 -4.62 -10.35 -15.59
CA SER A 81 -3.83 -10.16 -14.37
C SER A 81 -2.34 -10.01 -14.67
N THR A 82 -1.78 -10.82 -15.56
CA THR A 82 -0.36 -10.74 -15.96
C THR A 82 -0.04 -9.39 -16.59
N LEU A 83 -0.82 -8.96 -17.59
CA LEU A 83 -0.61 -7.69 -18.29
C LEU A 83 -0.79 -6.48 -17.37
N LEU A 84 -1.83 -6.50 -16.54
CA LEU A 84 -2.14 -5.43 -15.60
C LEU A 84 -1.02 -5.27 -14.56
N ASN A 85 -0.65 -6.35 -13.86
CA ASN A 85 0.38 -6.31 -12.83
C ASN A 85 1.76 -6.00 -13.43
N GLY A 86 2.02 -6.45 -14.67
CA GLY A 86 3.25 -6.11 -15.41
C GLY A 86 3.32 -4.61 -15.70
N THR A 87 2.21 -4.03 -16.17
CA THR A 87 2.08 -2.59 -16.41
C THR A 87 2.27 -1.79 -15.12
N ILE A 88 1.64 -2.21 -14.02
CA ILE A 88 1.80 -1.57 -12.70
C ILE A 88 3.26 -1.67 -12.23
N ALA A 89 3.94 -2.80 -12.43
CA ALA A 89 5.35 -2.95 -12.08
C ALA A 89 6.26 -2.01 -12.88
N VAL A 90 5.98 -1.79 -14.18
CA VAL A 90 6.70 -0.80 -14.99
C VAL A 90 6.43 0.61 -14.48
N LEU A 91 5.17 0.98 -14.27
CA LEU A 91 4.80 2.30 -13.74
C LEU A 91 5.42 2.57 -12.36
N PHE A 92 5.43 1.55 -11.50
CA PHE A 92 6.11 1.56 -10.22
C PHE A 92 7.60 1.87 -10.36
N LYS A 93 8.29 1.17 -11.26
CA LYS A 93 9.72 1.36 -11.54
C LYS A 93 10.01 2.77 -12.07
N LEU A 94 9.14 3.27 -12.94
CA LEU A 94 9.18 4.62 -13.51
C LEU A 94 8.71 5.72 -12.54
N ARG A 95 8.17 5.34 -11.37
CA ARG A 95 7.55 6.24 -10.38
C ARG A 95 6.43 7.10 -10.97
N LYS A 96 5.69 6.55 -11.94
CA LYS A 96 4.56 7.19 -12.61
C LYS A 96 3.26 6.46 -12.27
N GLY A 97 2.13 7.06 -12.64
CA GLY A 97 0.82 6.41 -12.52
C GLY A 97 0.21 6.37 -11.11
N MET A 98 0.68 7.20 -10.18
CA MET A 98 0.07 7.28 -8.83
C MET A 98 -1.41 7.72 -8.86
N SER A 99 -1.88 8.32 -9.96
CA SER A 99 -3.29 8.66 -10.21
C SER A 99 -4.08 7.55 -10.91
N LEU A 100 -3.43 6.49 -11.40
CA LEU A 100 -4.04 5.47 -12.25
C LEU A 100 -5.22 4.75 -11.58
N ILE A 101 -5.12 4.53 -10.27
CA ILE A 101 -6.16 3.87 -9.46
C ILE A 101 -7.38 4.78 -9.27
N GLY A 102 -7.29 6.07 -9.60
CA GLY A 102 -8.41 7.00 -9.53
C GLY A 102 -8.80 7.43 -8.12
N LYS A 103 -7.89 7.33 -7.16
CA LYS A 103 -8.16 7.72 -5.77
C LYS A 103 -8.51 9.21 -5.67
N ASP A 104 -9.62 9.51 -5.00
CA ASP A 104 -10.03 10.88 -4.71
C ASP A 104 -9.09 11.50 -3.67
N LEU A 105 -8.47 12.63 -4.01
CA LEU A 105 -7.51 13.30 -3.14
C LEU A 105 -8.14 14.08 -1.99
N LYS A 106 -9.44 14.39 -2.07
CA LYS A 106 -10.20 15.13 -1.05
C LYS A 106 -10.88 14.19 -0.06
N GLU A 107 -11.47 13.11 -0.56
CA GLU A 107 -12.20 12.15 0.28
C GLU A 107 -11.39 10.91 0.64
N GLY A 108 -10.29 10.66 -0.07
CA GLY A 108 -9.49 9.45 0.11
C GLY A 108 -10.20 8.19 -0.35
N THR A 109 -11.29 8.30 -1.11
CA THR A 109 -12.08 7.16 -1.59
C THR A 109 -11.51 6.61 -2.90
N ILE A 110 -11.78 5.33 -3.17
CA ILE A 110 -11.45 4.68 -4.44
C ILE A 110 -12.77 4.41 -5.16
N PRO A 111 -12.91 4.83 -6.43
CA PRO A 111 -14.16 4.67 -7.16
C PRO A 111 -14.40 3.19 -7.49
N TRP A 112 -15.68 2.80 -7.58
CA TRP A 112 -16.07 1.40 -7.80
C TRP A 112 -15.46 0.80 -9.08
N TRP A 113 -15.35 1.59 -10.16
CA TRP A 113 -14.77 1.13 -11.43
C TRP A 113 -13.31 0.71 -11.27
N SER A 114 -12.58 1.31 -10.32
CA SER A 114 -11.20 0.98 -10.04
C SER A 114 -11.09 -0.40 -9.40
N TYR A 115 -12.03 -0.76 -8.52
CA TYR A 115 -12.09 -2.12 -7.98
C TYR A 115 -12.41 -3.16 -9.05
N LEU A 116 -13.29 -2.82 -10.00
CA LEU A 116 -13.62 -3.72 -11.10
C LEU A 116 -12.46 -3.89 -12.08
N LEU A 117 -11.82 -2.79 -12.51
CA LEU A 117 -10.71 -2.83 -13.45
C LEU A 117 -9.46 -3.40 -12.78
N PHE A 118 -9.05 -2.85 -11.64
CA PHE A 118 -7.83 -3.24 -10.94
C PHE A 118 -8.02 -4.36 -9.91
N PHE A 119 -9.05 -5.21 -10.04
CA PHE A 119 -9.29 -6.30 -9.07
C PHE A 119 -8.08 -7.24 -8.85
N PRO A 120 -7.28 -7.62 -9.89
CA PRO A 120 -6.12 -8.49 -9.68
C PRO A 120 -5.00 -7.80 -8.90
N PHE A 121 -5.04 -6.47 -8.81
CA PHE A 121 -4.14 -5.67 -7.99
C PHE A 121 -4.72 -5.43 -6.59
N HIS A 122 -5.99 -5.03 -6.48
CA HIS A 122 -6.65 -4.67 -5.22
C HIS A 122 -6.79 -5.88 -4.30
N ILE A 123 -7.30 -7.02 -4.79
CA ILE A 123 -7.60 -8.17 -3.94
C ILE A 123 -6.34 -8.70 -3.24
N PRO A 124 -5.22 -8.99 -3.94
CA PRO A 124 -4.01 -9.45 -3.26
C PRO A 124 -3.40 -8.39 -2.34
N THR A 125 -3.50 -7.11 -2.72
CA THR A 125 -2.96 -6.00 -1.92
C THR A 125 -3.70 -5.83 -0.59
N ILE A 126 -5.03 -5.90 -0.62
CA ILE A 126 -5.89 -5.90 0.57
C ILE A 126 -5.64 -7.14 1.42
N ALA A 127 -5.64 -8.33 0.81
CA ALA A 127 -5.41 -9.59 1.51
C ALA A 127 -4.03 -9.61 2.20
N TYR A 128 -2.97 -9.24 1.48
CA TYR A 128 -1.62 -9.13 2.03
C TYR A 128 -1.58 -8.18 3.22
N THR A 129 -2.21 -7.01 3.10
CA THR A 129 -2.16 -5.97 4.14
C THR A 129 -2.97 -6.39 5.37
N ALA A 130 -4.09 -7.08 5.18
CA ALA A 130 -4.88 -7.66 6.27
C ALA A 130 -4.08 -8.75 7.02
N VAL A 131 -3.47 -9.70 6.30
CA VAL A 131 -2.63 -10.75 6.89
C VAL A 131 -1.43 -10.14 7.61
N HIS A 132 -0.71 -9.22 6.98
CA HIS A 132 0.45 -8.57 7.57
C HIS A 132 0.08 -7.72 8.80
N THR A 133 -1.09 -7.10 8.82
CA THR A 133 -1.58 -6.37 10.00
C THR A 133 -1.93 -7.32 11.14
N LYS A 134 -2.63 -8.42 10.85
CA LYS A 134 -3.07 -9.40 11.87
C LYS A 134 -1.90 -10.17 12.49
N TYR A 135 -0.93 -10.58 11.67
CA TYR A 135 0.16 -11.46 12.09
C TYR A 135 1.52 -10.75 12.21
N GLY A 136 1.58 -9.46 11.89
CA GLY A 136 2.79 -8.66 11.97
C GLY A 136 3.29 -8.55 13.41
N ARG A 137 4.55 -8.94 13.65
CA ARG A 137 5.20 -8.81 14.96
C ARG A 137 6.43 -7.92 14.87
N MET A 138 6.74 -7.23 15.97
CA MET A 138 7.93 -6.43 16.14
C MET A 138 8.71 -6.85 17.38
N LYS A 139 10.02 -6.61 17.34
CA LYS A 139 10.83 -6.63 18.56
C LYS A 139 10.62 -5.28 19.27
N PRO A 140 10.29 -5.27 20.57
CA PRO A 140 10.31 -4.06 21.38
C PRO A 140 11.65 -3.34 21.26
N TYR A 141 11.65 -2.02 21.40
CA TYR A 141 12.88 -1.24 21.43
C TYR A 141 13.63 -1.52 22.75
N ILE A 142 14.93 -1.76 22.66
CA ILE A 142 15.82 -1.92 23.82
C ILE A 142 17.00 -0.99 23.62
N LYS A 143 17.14 -0.01 24.51
CA LYS A 143 18.14 1.06 24.43
C LYS A 143 19.59 0.54 24.40
N ALA A 144 19.84 -0.64 24.95
CA ALA A 144 21.16 -1.30 25.01
C ALA A 144 21.60 -2.00 23.71
N ALA A 145 20.73 -2.16 22.70
CA ALA A 145 21.03 -2.94 21.50
C ALA A 145 21.76 -2.16 20.39
N GLU A 146 22.16 -0.91 20.64
CA GLU A 146 22.94 -0.08 19.70
C GLU A 146 24.40 0.14 20.15
N SER A 147 24.81 -0.32 21.35
CA SER A 147 26.23 -0.39 21.72
C SER A 147 26.84 -1.67 21.15
N SER A 148 27.81 -1.49 20.25
CA SER A 148 28.61 -2.50 19.59
C SER A 148 29.52 -3.27 20.56
N ASP A 149 28.95 -4.11 21.41
CA ASP A 149 29.71 -5.13 22.15
C ASP A 149 28.94 -6.46 22.16
N ASP A 150 29.45 -7.40 21.36
CA ASP A 150 28.69 -8.53 20.77
C ASP A 150 28.62 -9.76 21.69
N SER A 151 28.86 -9.60 23.00
CA SER A 151 29.15 -10.75 23.88
C SER A 151 28.25 -10.92 25.10
N ILE A 152 27.42 -9.94 25.49
CA ILE A 152 26.64 -10.06 26.74
C ILE A 152 25.15 -9.77 26.50
N THR A 153 24.34 -10.82 26.72
CA THR A 153 22.87 -10.86 26.75
C THR A 153 22.13 -11.00 25.41
N LYS A 154 22.25 -12.18 24.77
CA LYS A 154 21.20 -12.73 23.90
C LYS A 154 19.95 -13.13 24.71
N GLN A 155 19.38 -12.20 25.49
CA GLN A 155 18.01 -12.40 25.97
C GLN A 155 17.10 -12.42 24.75
N LYS A 156 16.43 -13.56 24.53
CA LYS A 156 15.52 -13.78 23.41
C LYS A 156 14.24 -12.97 23.64
N VAL A 157 14.30 -11.68 23.32
CA VAL A 157 13.18 -10.77 23.49
C VAL A 157 12.02 -11.24 22.63
N SER A 158 10.87 -11.47 23.27
CA SER A 158 9.67 -11.96 22.61
C SER A 158 9.12 -10.91 21.63
N LYS A 159 8.63 -11.38 20.48
CA LYS A 159 8.05 -10.49 19.47
C LYS A 159 6.60 -10.16 19.84
N VAL A 160 6.29 -8.88 19.96
CA VAL A 160 4.94 -8.38 20.23
C VAL A 160 4.20 -8.04 18.93
N PRO A 161 2.86 -8.06 18.91
CA PRO A 161 2.10 -7.59 17.75
C PRO A 161 2.43 -6.14 17.39
N VAL A 162 2.41 -5.81 16.09
CA VAL A 162 2.57 -4.44 15.63
C VAL A 162 1.24 -3.71 15.76
N PRO A 163 1.15 -2.63 16.56
CA PRO A 163 -0.09 -1.87 16.65
C PRO A 163 -0.42 -1.17 15.33
N VAL A 164 -1.72 -1.02 15.05
CA VAL A 164 -2.22 -0.39 13.81
C VAL A 164 -1.69 1.02 13.60
N ALA A 165 -1.52 1.78 14.69
CA ALA A 165 -0.75 3.02 14.75
C ALA A 165 -0.08 3.15 16.12
N SER A 166 0.93 4.00 16.22
CA SER A 166 1.63 4.27 17.47
C SER A 166 1.81 5.77 17.65
N GLN A 167 1.50 6.27 18.84
CA GLN A 167 1.90 7.61 19.24
C GLN A 167 3.41 7.61 19.45
N VAL A 168 4.12 8.33 18.60
CA VAL A 168 5.58 8.38 18.59
C VAL A 168 6.10 9.59 19.38
N GLN A 169 5.34 10.69 19.36
CA GLN A 169 5.51 11.88 20.19
C GLN A 169 4.12 12.37 20.63
N PRO A 170 3.99 13.18 21.70
CA PRO A 170 2.69 13.71 22.12
C PRO A 170 1.95 14.38 20.96
N GLY A 171 0.75 13.90 20.63
CA GLY A 171 -0.06 14.37 19.49
C GLY A 171 0.33 13.82 18.10
N TRP A 172 1.43 13.06 17.96
CA TRP A 172 1.92 12.56 16.67
C TRP A 172 1.86 11.05 16.55
N TRP A 173 1.16 10.58 15.51
CA TRP A 173 0.88 9.18 15.27
C TRP A 173 1.42 8.70 13.92
N ILE A 174 2.03 7.52 13.92
CA ILE A 174 2.45 6.82 12.70
C ILE A 174 1.75 5.48 12.62
N GLY A 175 1.06 5.22 11.50
CA GLY A 175 0.21 4.04 11.37
C GLY A 175 0.08 3.43 9.98
N GLY A 176 -0.63 2.31 9.93
CA GLY A 176 -1.11 1.67 8.71
C GLY A 176 -2.55 2.07 8.37
N CYS A 177 -3.12 1.49 7.31
CA CYS A 177 -4.48 1.78 6.84
C CYS A 177 -5.60 1.32 7.80
N TYR A 178 -5.26 0.64 8.89
CA TYR A 178 -6.20 0.21 9.93
C TYR A 178 -6.23 1.15 11.15
N ALA A 179 -5.68 2.36 11.04
CA ALA A 179 -5.65 3.32 12.15
C ALA A 179 -7.05 3.73 12.65
N TYR A 180 -8.09 3.60 11.83
CA TYR A 180 -9.48 3.85 12.21
C TYR A 180 -9.94 3.01 13.41
N GLN A 181 -9.32 1.85 13.65
CA GLN A 181 -9.61 1.00 14.81
C GLN A 181 -9.32 1.66 16.16
N LEU A 182 -8.57 2.77 16.17
CA LEU A 182 -8.32 3.54 17.38
C LEU A 182 -9.52 4.42 17.80
N ASN A 183 -10.51 4.62 16.92
CA ASN A 183 -11.69 5.45 17.19
C ASN A 183 -11.36 6.85 17.72
N MET A 184 -10.32 7.48 17.15
CA MET A 184 -9.85 8.81 17.56
C MET A 184 -10.41 9.90 16.65
N GLN A 185 -10.54 11.10 17.21
CA GLN A 185 -10.70 12.34 16.44
C GLN A 185 -9.33 12.86 16.06
N TRP A 186 -9.14 13.17 14.77
CA TRP A 186 -7.89 13.60 14.20
C TRP A 186 -7.96 15.07 13.81
N ALA A 187 -7.00 15.86 14.30
CA ALA A 187 -6.76 17.20 13.78
C ALA A 187 -6.35 17.12 12.31
N ALA A 188 -5.49 16.15 11.98
CA ALA A 188 -5.14 15.90 10.60
C ALA A 188 -4.84 14.43 10.30
N VAL A 189 -5.16 14.01 9.08
CA VAL A 189 -4.70 12.74 8.50
C VAL A 189 -3.93 13.01 7.21
N ILE A 190 -2.72 12.49 7.14
CA ILE A 190 -1.87 12.48 5.96
C ILE A 190 -1.80 11.05 5.44
N ASP A 191 -2.43 10.83 4.30
CA ASP A 191 -2.61 9.53 3.67
C ASP A 191 -1.68 9.37 2.47
N LEU A 192 -0.78 8.40 2.57
CA LEU A 192 0.24 8.13 1.55
C LEU A 192 -0.10 6.93 0.66
N THR A 193 -1.29 6.37 0.81
CA THR A 193 -1.72 5.18 0.06
C THR A 193 -2.33 5.58 -1.27
N VAL A 194 -1.93 4.89 -2.32
CA VAL A 194 -2.65 4.91 -3.61
C VAL A 194 -3.67 3.78 -3.67
N GLU A 195 -3.42 2.72 -2.89
CA GLU A 195 -4.05 1.42 -3.01
C GLU A 195 -5.23 1.19 -2.05
N PHE A 196 -5.41 2.04 -1.03
CA PHE A 196 -6.44 1.87 0.00
C PHE A 196 -7.34 3.10 0.13
N PRO A 197 -8.63 2.94 0.46
CA PRO A 197 -9.46 4.05 0.86
C PRO A 197 -9.10 4.54 2.26
N GLU A 198 -9.32 5.83 2.55
CA GLU A 198 -9.14 6.38 3.89
C GLU A 198 -10.36 6.14 4.77
N LYS A 199 -10.16 5.51 5.93
CA LYS A 199 -11.26 5.12 6.85
C LYS A 199 -11.41 6.03 8.06
N CYS A 200 -10.40 6.83 8.41
CA CYS A 200 -10.48 7.88 9.42
C CYS A 200 -11.11 9.17 8.89
N ARG A 201 -11.46 9.25 7.59
CA ARG A 201 -11.90 10.50 6.95
C ARG A 201 -13.06 11.17 7.69
N ALA A 202 -14.02 10.40 8.19
CA ALA A 202 -15.19 10.88 8.93
C ALA A 202 -14.87 11.46 10.31
N SER A 203 -13.75 11.09 10.92
CA SER A 203 -13.28 11.60 12.22
C SER A 203 -12.07 12.54 12.07
N THR A 204 -11.90 13.16 10.91
CA THR A 204 -10.74 13.98 10.57
C THR A 204 -11.15 15.38 10.17
N GLN A 205 -10.59 16.38 10.85
CA GLN A 205 -10.82 17.79 10.53
C GLN A 205 -10.12 18.20 9.23
N ARG A 206 -8.82 17.91 9.12
CA ARG A 206 -8.04 18.22 7.92
C ARG A 206 -7.45 16.97 7.28
N TYR A 207 -7.74 16.77 6.00
CA TYR A 207 -7.25 15.62 5.24
C TYR A 207 -6.30 16.05 4.12
N LEU A 208 -5.19 15.32 3.98
CA LEU A 208 -4.25 15.47 2.88
C LEU A 208 -3.88 14.10 2.31
N CYS A 209 -4.27 13.86 1.07
CA CYS A 209 -3.82 12.70 0.30
C CYS A 209 -2.57 13.03 -0.52
N LEU A 210 -1.50 12.26 -0.31
CA LEU A 210 -0.27 12.29 -1.09
C LEU A 210 0.03 10.87 -1.59
N PRO A 211 -0.73 10.38 -2.58
CA PRO A 211 -0.67 8.98 -2.99
C PRO A 211 0.72 8.68 -3.53
N THR A 212 1.39 7.70 -2.91
CA THR A 212 2.71 7.23 -3.33
C THR A 212 2.71 5.72 -3.38
N TRP A 213 3.36 5.16 -4.40
CA TRP A 213 3.55 3.71 -4.47
C TRP A 213 4.36 3.19 -3.28
N ASP A 214 4.13 1.94 -2.89
CA ASP A 214 4.84 1.35 -1.75
C ASP A 214 6.36 1.35 -1.94
N GLY A 215 7.09 1.93 -1.00
CA GLY A 215 8.56 2.05 -1.10
C GLY A 215 9.06 3.23 -1.95
N VAL A 216 8.19 3.98 -2.62
CA VAL A 216 8.51 5.27 -3.26
C VAL A 216 8.23 6.39 -2.25
N PRO A 217 9.22 7.23 -1.89
CA PRO A 217 8.98 8.37 -1.01
C PRO A 217 8.24 9.49 -1.73
N ALA A 218 7.60 10.36 -0.94
CA ALA A 218 7.22 11.69 -1.38
C ALA A 218 8.46 12.49 -1.83
N SER A 219 8.29 13.34 -2.82
CA SER A 219 9.30 14.33 -3.25
C SER A 219 9.60 15.35 -2.14
N PRO A 220 10.75 16.04 -2.16
CA PRO A 220 11.06 17.11 -1.21
C PRO A 220 9.95 18.17 -1.09
N GLU A 221 9.35 18.57 -2.20
CA GLU A 221 8.25 19.54 -2.25
C GLU A 221 6.99 18.99 -1.56
N GLN A 222 6.69 17.70 -1.75
CA GLN A 222 5.57 17.03 -1.08
C GLN A 222 5.83 16.83 0.41
N LEU A 223 7.09 16.57 0.82
CA LEU A 223 7.48 16.51 2.22
C LEU A 223 7.25 17.86 2.90
N GLU A 224 7.66 18.95 2.26
CA GLU A 224 7.44 20.30 2.75
C GLU A 224 5.94 20.62 2.85
N LYS A 225 5.19 20.35 1.78
CA LYS A 225 3.73 20.53 1.78
C LYS A 225 3.06 19.78 2.94
N ALA A 226 3.46 18.54 3.19
CA ALA A 226 2.91 17.73 4.27
C ALA A 226 3.29 18.27 5.65
N ALA A 227 4.53 18.74 5.83
CA ALA A 227 5.01 19.33 7.07
C ALA A 227 4.26 20.62 7.42
N VAL A 228 4.14 21.55 6.46
CA VAL A 228 3.36 22.79 6.62
C VAL A 228 1.89 22.47 6.89
N PHE A 229 1.31 21.51 6.17
CA PHE A 229 -0.06 21.08 6.42
C PHE A 229 -0.29 20.59 7.87
N CYS A 230 0.68 19.91 8.47
CA CYS A 230 0.58 19.49 9.88
C CYS A 230 0.58 20.70 10.83
N MET A 231 1.45 21.70 10.59
CA MET A 231 1.49 22.94 11.36
C MET A 231 0.14 23.66 11.31
N ASP A 232 -0.37 23.89 10.10
CA ASP A 232 -1.63 24.58 9.90
C ASP A 232 -2.82 23.82 10.51
N ALA A 233 -2.74 22.48 10.59
CA ALA A 233 -3.78 21.68 11.21
C ALA A 233 -3.78 21.74 12.72
N ILE A 234 -2.60 21.83 13.34
CA ILE A 234 -2.47 22.09 14.78
C ILE A 234 -3.06 23.46 15.12
N GLU A 235 -2.74 24.48 14.32
CA GLU A 235 -3.27 25.84 14.52
C GLU A 235 -4.79 25.89 14.34
N ASN A 236 -5.31 25.29 13.28
CA ASN A 236 -6.75 25.19 13.08
C ASN A 236 -7.46 24.46 14.22
N TRP A 237 -6.86 23.39 14.77
CA TRP A 237 -7.42 22.68 15.92
C TRP A 237 -7.54 23.57 17.16
N LYS A 238 -6.51 24.37 17.46
CA LYS A 238 -6.55 25.33 18.58
C LYS A 238 -7.69 26.33 18.42
N GLN A 239 -7.87 26.88 17.22
CA GLN A 239 -8.97 27.80 16.94
C GLN A 239 -10.35 27.15 17.13
N LEU A 240 -10.51 25.89 16.70
CA LEU A 240 -11.74 25.13 16.95
C LEU A 240 -11.94 24.82 18.43
N GLN A 241 -10.86 24.58 19.17
CA GLN A 241 -10.88 24.33 20.61
C GLN A 241 -11.33 25.57 21.40
N GLU A 242 -10.85 26.76 21.02
CA GLU A 242 -11.30 28.05 21.58
C GLU A 242 -12.80 28.30 21.35
N ARG A 243 -13.35 27.82 20.23
CA ARG A 243 -14.78 27.88 19.91
C ARG A 243 -15.61 26.78 20.60
N GLY A 244 -14.96 25.84 21.29
CA GLY A 244 -15.62 24.69 21.93
C GLY A 244 -16.12 23.62 20.97
N GLU A 245 -15.72 23.65 19.69
CA GLU A 245 -16.14 22.69 18.66
C GLU A 245 -15.40 21.35 18.78
N VAL A 246 -14.18 21.37 19.30
CA VAL A 246 -13.35 20.19 19.57
C VAL A 246 -12.81 20.19 21.00
N LYS A 247 -12.47 19.01 21.52
CA LYS A 247 -11.89 18.83 22.86
C LYS A 247 -10.60 18.02 22.80
N GLY A 248 -9.68 18.33 23.72
CA GLY A 248 -8.41 17.62 23.87
C GLY A 248 -7.31 18.12 22.93
N GLU A 249 -6.14 17.51 23.07
CA GLU A 249 -4.95 17.87 22.29
C GLU A 249 -5.06 17.47 20.81
N PRO A 250 -4.49 18.26 19.88
CA PRO A 250 -4.49 17.93 18.46
C PRO A 250 -3.78 16.61 18.19
N GLN A 251 -4.46 15.72 17.46
CA GLN A 251 -3.91 14.42 17.05
C GLN A 251 -3.64 14.40 15.54
N ILE A 252 -2.38 14.21 15.15
CA ILE A 252 -1.94 14.13 13.75
C ILE A 252 -1.59 12.69 13.42
N LEU A 253 -2.26 12.11 12.42
CA LEU A 253 -1.97 10.78 11.90
C LEU A 253 -1.25 10.88 10.56
N ILE A 254 -0.08 10.27 10.46
CA ILE A 254 0.64 10.08 9.20
C ILE A 254 0.70 8.58 8.93
N HIS A 255 0.05 8.11 7.87
CA HIS A 255 -0.04 6.68 7.60
C HIS A 255 0.24 6.32 6.15
N CYS A 256 0.53 5.04 5.97
CA CYS A 256 0.58 4.38 4.67
C CYS A 256 -0.07 3.00 4.80
N ALA A 257 0.30 2.00 3.99
CA ALA A 257 -0.25 0.66 4.15
C ALA A 257 0.04 0.06 5.54
N HIS A 258 1.31 0.08 5.97
CA HIS A 258 1.77 -0.60 7.19
C HIS A 258 2.40 0.33 8.24
N GLY A 259 2.54 1.63 7.93
CA GLY A 259 3.17 2.59 8.83
C GLY A 259 4.65 2.34 9.09
N ARG A 260 5.47 2.23 8.03
CA ARG A 260 6.89 1.83 8.15
C ARG A 260 7.90 2.72 7.42
N GLY A 261 7.63 3.01 6.16
CA GLY A 261 8.59 3.69 5.27
C GLY A 261 8.06 5.06 4.83
N ARG A 262 7.05 5.06 3.96
CA ARG A 262 6.40 6.28 3.43
C ARG A 262 5.99 7.24 4.56
N SER A 263 5.17 6.76 5.49
CA SER A 263 4.69 7.56 6.62
C SER A 263 5.81 8.04 7.54
N THR A 264 6.79 7.18 7.84
CA THR A 264 7.97 7.57 8.61
C THR A 264 8.76 8.68 7.93
N THR A 265 8.86 8.66 6.60
CA THR A 265 9.56 9.70 5.84
C THR A 265 8.89 11.05 6.04
N VAL A 266 7.57 11.12 5.86
CA VAL A 266 6.80 12.36 6.07
C VAL A 266 6.83 12.80 7.53
N ALA A 267 6.71 11.86 8.48
CA ALA A 267 6.76 12.18 9.90
C ALA A 267 8.11 12.77 10.35
N CYS A 268 9.22 12.29 9.80
CA CYS A 268 10.53 12.89 10.08
C CYS A 268 10.57 14.35 9.62
N ALA A 269 10.12 14.62 8.38
CA ALA A 269 10.08 15.98 7.85
C ALA A 269 9.18 16.89 8.69
N ALA A 270 7.97 16.44 9.02
CA ALA A 270 7.03 17.21 9.82
C ALA A 270 7.55 17.54 11.22
N MET A 271 8.14 16.57 11.93
CA MET A 271 8.67 16.80 13.29
C MET A 271 9.88 17.74 13.31
N VAL A 272 10.76 17.65 12.30
CA VAL A 272 11.88 18.60 12.15
C VAL A 272 11.38 20.00 11.85
N LYS A 273 10.41 20.13 10.93
CA LYS A 273 9.81 21.43 10.59
C LYS A 273 9.13 22.09 11.80
N MET A 274 8.53 21.27 12.68
CA MET A 274 7.95 21.71 13.96
C MET A 274 8.99 22.10 15.02
N GLY A 275 10.29 21.96 14.74
CA GLY A 275 11.36 22.24 15.70
C GLY A 275 11.50 21.20 16.80
N MET A 276 10.91 20.01 16.67
CA MET A 276 10.99 18.96 17.69
C MET A 276 12.34 18.24 17.70
N PHE A 277 13.01 18.23 16.55
CA PHE A 277 14.33 17.60 16.36
C PHE A 277 15.14 18.44 15.39
N SER A 278 16.47 18.41 15.54
CA SER A 278 17.38 19.23 14.71
C SER A 278 17.51 18.72 13.27
N ASN A 279 17.35 17.40 13.06
CA ASN A 279 17.47 16.76 11.76
C ASN A 279 16.62 15.49 11.67
N TRP A 280 16.41 15.00 10.44
CA TRP A 280 15.56 13.84 10.19
C TRP A 280 16.13 12.54 10.77
N GLU A 281 17.47 12.43 10.88
CA GLU A 281 18.11 11.27 11.50
C GLU A 281 17.77 11.17 12.99
N GLU A 282 17.82 12.29 13.70
CA GLU A 282 17.43 12.41 15.10
C GLU A 282 15.94 12.13 15.29
N ALA A 283 15.08 12.73 14.47
CA ALA A 283 13.64 12.46 14.48
C ALA A 283 13.33 10.96 14.30
N LEU A 284 14.06 10.27 13.41
CA LEU A 284 13.91 8.83 13.23
C LEU A 284 14.41 8.03 14.45
N LYS A 285 15.63 8.31 14.92
CA LYS A 285 16.32 7.51 15.94
C LYS A 285 15.74 7.72 17.33
N VAL A 286 15.55 8.97 17.72
CA VAL A 286 15.10 9.38 19.05
C VAL A 286 13.59 9.57 19.09
N GLY A 287 13.03 10.19 18.06
CA GLY A 287 11.60 10.52 18.03
C GLY A 287 10.69 9.32 17.76
N ILE A 288 10.99 8.54 16.72
CA ILE A 288 10.05 7.56 16.17
C ILE A 288 10.34 6.12 16.62
N ARG A 289 11.58 5.67 16.45
CA ARG A 289 11.95 4.26 16.66
C ARG A 289 11.71 3.72 18.07
N PRO A 290 11.87 4.50 19.16
CA PRO A 290 11.62 3.97 20.51
C PRO A 290 10.18 3.51 20.71
N ARG A 291 9.21 4.18 20.06
CA ARG A 291 7.79 3.83 20.14
C ARG A 291 7.32 2.95 19.00
N ARG A 292 7.96 3.02 17.82
CA ARG A 292 7.60 2.21 16.65
C ARG A 292 8.84 1.65 15.93
N PRO A 293 9.47 0.57 16.46
CA PRO A 293 10.75 0.02 15.95
C PRO A 293 10.72 -0.51 14.52
N VAL A 294 9.52 -0.78 14.00
CA VAL A 294 9.30 -1.24 12.63
C VAL A 294 9.58 -0.17 11.57
N CYS A 295 9.69 1.10 11.97
CA CYS A 295 9.97 2.22 11.10
C CYS A 295 11.39 2.16 10.53
N LYS A 296 11.49 2.11 9.22
CA LYS A 296 12.75 1.97 8.49
C LYS A 296 12.69 2.72 7.17
N LEU A 297 13.71 3.53 6.92
CA LEU A 297 13.89 4.27 5.68
C LEU A 297 14.82 3.52 4.73
N ASN A 298 14.39 3.37 3.48
CA ASN A 298 15.25 2.89 2.39
C ASN A 298 16.18 4.02 1.90
N THR A 299 17.14 3.70 1.02
CA THR A 299 18.12 4.66 0.49
C THR A 299 17.46 5.87 -0.17
N MET A 300 16.38 5.65 -0.92
CA MET A 300 15.66 6.71 -1.63
C MET A 300 14.92 7.65 -0.68
N MET A 301 14.27 7.11 0.35
CA MET A 301 13.61 7.89 1.41
C MET A 301 14.61 8.78 2.15
N ARG A 302 15.80 8.25 2.45
CA ARG A 302 16.88 9.03 3.08
C ARG A 302 17.36 10.14 2.16
N LYS A 303 17.62 9.83 0.88
CA LYS A 303 18.03 10.83 -0.11
C LYS A 303 17.02 11.99 -0.20
N ASN A 304 15.73 11.69 -0.30
CA ASN A 304 14.68 12.72 -0.38
C ASN A 304 14.59 13.56 0.91
N LEU A 305 14.77 12.95 2.09
CA LEU A 305 14.82 13.69 3.36
C LEU A 305 16.06 14.59 3.47
N THR A 306 17.23 14.10 3.07
CA THR A 306 18.45 14.92 3.02
C THR A 306 18.27 16.10 2.07
N GLU A 307 17.69 15.87 0.90
CA GLU A 307 17.42 16.93 -0.08
C GLU A 307 16.38 17.95 0.42
N TRP A 308 15.30 17.47 1.03
CA TRP A 308 14.29 18.32 1.66
C TRP A 308 14.91 19.17 2.77
N GLN A 309 15.65 18.56 3.71
CA GLN A 309 16.25 19.26 4.84
C GLN A 309 17.20 20.36 4.33
N ARG A 310 18.05 20.06 3.34
CA ARG A 310 18.94 21.05 2.72
C ARG A 310 18.20 22.26 2.11
N LYS A 311 16.95 22.06 1.66
CA LYS A 311 16.19 23.08 0.92
C LYS A 311 15.25 23.90 1.82
N TYR A 312 14.75 23.33 2.91
CA TYR A 312 13.62 23.89 3.67
C TYR A 312 13.83 24.01 5.18
N VAL A 313 14.97 23.56 5.71
CA VAL A 313 15.37 23.66 7.12
C VAL A 313 16.67 24.44 7.20
#